data_AF-A0A2E4NCV9-F1
#
_entry.id   AF-A0A2E4NCV9-F1
#
_cell.length_a   1.000
_cell.length_b   1.000
_cell.length_c   1.000
_cell.angle_alpha   90.00
_cell.angle_beta   90.00
_cell.angle_gamma   90.00
#
_symmetry.space_group_name_H-M   'P 1'
#
loop_
_entity.id
_entity.type
_entity.pdbx_description
1 polymer ?
#
loop_
_entity_poly.entity_id
_entity_poly.type
_entity_poly.pdbx_seq_one_letter_code
_entity_poly.pdbx_strand_id
1 'polypeptide(L)'
;MTDVGTEELINKMLDSKKLGSDASEDLKDFLQDIKEGNFHRDDDAYVHALAQRLGFTDGKAVVKGKSSNASATKKIDNVDWHERAVIAEARLEELEEEIEVLKDAPGSSPEPMVDVDALRVLLNKIYDAETDALCEISNEEAAQTLKLMSEKLD
;
A
#
# COMPACT_ATOMS: atom_id res chain seq x y z
N MET A 1 -11.95 -13.81 -0.24
CA MET A 1 -13.11 -14.16 -1.09
C MET A 1 -13.63 -12.84 -1.62
N THR A 2 -13.13 -12.43 -2.78
CA THR A 2 -13.73 -11.33 -3.54
C THR A 2 -15.10 -11.80 -4.01
N ASP A 3 -16.12 -11.01 -3.71
CA ASP A 3 -17.50 -11.38 -4.03
C ASP A 3 -17.64 -11.30 -5.56
N VAL A 4 -18.02 -12.41 -6.20
CA VAL A 4 -18.25 -12.48 -7.65
C VAL A 4 -19.25 -11.41 -8.10
N GLY A 5 -20.07 -10.90 -7.18
CA GLY A 5 -20.98 -9.78 -7.41
C GLY A 5 -20.29 -8.43 -7.70
N THR A 6 -19.12 -8.12 -7.13
CA THR A 6 -18.49 -6.80 -7.31
C THR A 6 -17.91 -6.63 -8.71
N GLU A 7 -17.29 -7.68 -9.27
CA GLU A 7 -16.78 -7.68 -10.65
C GLU A 7 -17.92 -7.52 -11.68
N GLU A 8 -19.03 -8.22 -11.49
CA GLU A 8 -20.22 -8.08 -12.35
C GLU A 8 -20.84 -6.68 -12.26
N LEU A 9 -20.85 -6.09 -11.06
CA LEU A 9 -21.39 -4.76 -10.83
C LEU A 9 -20.54 -3.69 -11.53
N ILE A 10 -19.21 -3.80 -11.46
CA ILE A 10 -18.29 -2.90 -12.15
C ILE A 10 -18.49 -2.96 -13.67
N ASN A 11 -18.57 -4.16 -14.24
CA ASN A 11 -18.82 -4.33 -15.68
C ASN A 11 -20.16 -3.73 -16.12
N LYS A 12 -21.25 -3.95 -15.36
CA LYS A 12 -22.56 -3.31 -15.62
C LYS A 12 -22.48 -1.79 -15.60
N MET A 13 -21.67 -1.22 -14.70
CA MET A 13 -21.49 0.23 -14.63
C MET A 13 -20.72 0.76 -15.83
N LEU A 14 -19.62 0.10 -16.22
CA LEU A 14 -18.81 0.45 -17.40
C LEU A 14 -19.64 0.44 -18.69
N ASP A 15 -20.55 -0.52 -18.84
CA ASP A 15 -21.43 -0.62 -20.01
C ASP A 15 -22.53 0.47 -20.05
N SER A 16 -22.84 1.09 -18.92
CA SER A 16 -24.01 1.94 -18.79
C SER A 16 -23.93 3.30 -19.51
N LYS A 17 -22.76 3.71 -20.00
CA LYS A 17 -22.48 5.07 -20.54
C LYS A 17 -22.90 6.23 -19.61
N LYS A 18 -23.22 5.96 -18.34
CA LYS A 18 -23.59 6.96 -17.32
C LYS A 18 -22.39 7.41 -16.48
N LEU A 19 -21.19 6.89 -16.77
CA LEU A 19 -19.94 7.22 -16.10
C LEU A 19 -19.19 8.34 -16.82
N GLY A 20 -18.51 9.19 -16.06
CA GLY A 20 -17.48 10.08 -16.58
C GLY A 20 -16.20 9.32 -16.93
N SER A 21 -15.27 9.97 -17.65
CA SER A 21 -13.97 9.38 -18.02
C SER A 21 -13.24 8.84 -16.80
N ASP A 22 -13.15 9.66 -15.75
CA ASP A 22 -12.31 9.41 -14.58
C ASP A 22 -12.87 8.21 -13.79
N ALA A 23 -14.18 8.22 -13.52
CA ALA A 23 -14.85 7.09 -12.86
C ALA A 23 -14.82 5.80 -13.70
N SER A 24 -14.64 5.88 -15.02
CA SER A 24 -14.50 4.70 -15.88
C SER A 24 -13.08 4.13 -15.90
N GLU A 25 -12.07 4.97 -15.62
CA GLU A 25 -10.68 4.54 -15.48
C GLU A 25 -10.49 3.88 -14.11
N ASP A 26 -10.95 4.52 -13.03
CA ASP A 26 -10.93 3.93 -11.67
C ASP A 26 -11.55 2.52 -11.65
N LEU A 27 -12.70 2.35 -12.30
CA LEU A 27 -13.40 1.07 -12.36
C LEU A 27 -12.63 0.00 -13.16
N LYS A 28 -11.81 0.38 -14.14
CA LYS A 28 -10.95 -0.57 -14.87
C LYS A 28 -9.75 -0.98 -14.02
N ASP A 29 -9.18 -0.05 -13.26
CA ASP A 29 -8.08 -0.34 -12.34
C ASP A 29 -8.54 -1.29 -11.24
N PHE A 30 -9.73 -1.07 -10.68
CA PHE A 30 -10.34 -2.00 -9.72
C PHE A 30 -10.59 -3.40 -10.30
N LEU A 31 -10.95 -3.53 -11.58
CA LEU A 31 -11.06 -4.85 -12.23
C LEU A 31 -9.70 -5.54 -12.35
N GLN A 32 -8.62 -4.78 -12.51
CA GLN A 32 -7.26 -5.32 -12.52
C GLN A 32 -6.84 -5.75 -11.10
N ASP A 33 -7.10 -4.93 -10.09
CA ASP A 33 -6.82 -5.26 -8.68
C ASP A 33 -7.56 -6.52 -8.21
N ILE A 34 -8.79 -6.74 -8.68
CA ILE A 34 -9.56 -7.97 -8.42
C ILE A 34 -8.84 -9.20 -9.00
N LYS A 35 -8.30 -9.09 -10.23
CA LYS A 35 -7.57 -10.20 -10.89
C LYS A 35 -6.23 -10.48 -10.23
N GLU A 36 -5.56 -9.43 -9.76
CA GLU A 36 -4.28 -9.52 -9.05
C GLU A 36 -4.43 -9.95 -7.58
N GLY A 37 -5.67 -9.93 -7.05
CA GLY A 37 -5.97 -10.26 -5.66
C GLY A 37 -5.64 -9.14 -4.67
N ASN A 38 -5.40 -7.92 -5.16
CA ASN A 38 -5.08 -6.72 -4.39
C ASN A 38 -6.31 -5.84 -4.08
N PHE A 39 -7.50 -6.28 -4.47
CA PHE A 39 -8.73 -5.51 -4.25
C PHE A 39 -9.05 -5.33 -2.75
N HIS A 40 -9.10 -4.09 -2.29
CA HIS A 40 -9.35 -3.77 -0.90
C HIS A 40 -10.83 -3.61 -0.60
N ARG A 41 -11.17 -3.70 0.71
CA ARG A 41 -12.54 -3.55 1.19
C ARG A 41 -13.10 -2.14 0.97
N ASP A 42 -12.22 -1.14 0.94
CA ASP A 42 -12.61 0.25 0.72
C ASP A 42 -12.99 0.49 -0.75
N ASP A 43 -12.33 -0.21 -1.68
CA ASP A 43 -12.66 -0.20 -3.12
C ASP A 43 -14.05 -0.82 -3.36
N ASP A 44 -14.36 -1.92 -2.68
CA ASP A 44 -15.70 -2.54 -2.70
C ASP A 44 -16.79 -1.57 -2.23
N ALA A 45 -16.53 -0.83 -1.14
CA ALA A 45 -17.45 0.17 -0.62
C ALA A 45 -17.65 1.35 -1.60
N TYR A 46 -16.58 1.79 -2.26
CA TYR A 46 -16.63 2.83 -3.29
C TYR A 46 -17.47 2.39 -4.49
N VAL A 47 -17.22 1.20 -5.02
CA VAL A 47 -17.96 0.61 -6.15
C VAL A 47 -19.45 0.50 -5.84
N HIS A 48 -19.81 0.03 -4.63
CA HIS A 48 -21.21 -0.07 -4.22
C HIS A 48 -21.89 1.29 -4.02
N ALA A 49 -21.20 2.29 -3.48
CA ALA A 49 -21.73 3.64 -3.35
C ALA A 49 -21.95 4.29 -4.72
N LEU A 50 -21.02 4.09 -5.66
CA LEU A 50 -21.13 4.56 -7.03
C LEU A 50 -22.30 3.89 -7.76
N ALA A 51 -22.44 2.57 -7.61
CA ALA A 51 -23.54 1.81 -8.17
C ALA A 51 -24.89 2.28 -7.64
N GLN A 52 -25.01 2.53 -6.32
CA GLN A 52 -26.22 3.08 -5.72
C GLN A 52 -26.56 4.47 -6.28
N ARG A 53 -25.56 5.35 -6.47
CA ARG A 53 -25.75 6.68 -7.06
C ARG A 53 -26.22 6.61 -8.52
N LEU A 54 -25.73 5.63 -9.27
CA LEU A 54 -26.06 5.42 -10.68
C LEU A 54 -27.33 4.57 -10.91
N GLY A 55 -27.90 4.03 -9.82
CA GLY A 55 -29.11 3.21 -9.85
C GLY A 55 -28.88 1.74 -10.21
N PHE A 56 -27.64 1.25 -10.11
CA PHE A 56 -27.28 -0.17 -10.25
C PHE A 56 -27.37 -0.84 -8.87
N THR A 57 -28.56 -1.29 -8.49
CA THR A 57 -28.73 -2.07 -7.25
C THR A 57 -28.80 -3.55 -7.59
N ASP A 58 -27.79 -4.32 -7.21
CA ASP A 58 -27.86 -5.78 -7.24
C ASP A 58 -28.83 -6.25 -6.17
N GLY A 59 -30.11 -6.40 -6.53
CA GLY A 59 -31.09 -7.37 -6.00
C GLY A 59 -31.35 -7.50 -4.48
N LYS A 60 -30.53 -6.94 -3.58
CA LYS A 60 -30.77 -6.88 -2.14
C LYS A 60 -31.71 -5.72 -1.89
N ALA A 61 -32.99 -6.07 -2.02
CA ALA A 61 -34.10 -5.28 -1.53
C ALA A 61 -33.74 -4.68 -0.16
N VAL A 62 -33.68 -3.36 -0.11
CA VAL A 62 -33.78 -2.60 1.14
C VAL A 62 -35.03 -3.13 1.84
N VAL A 63 -34.84 -3.77 2.99
CA VAL A 63 -35.93 -4.29 3.82
C VAL A 63 -36.83 -3.11 4.18
N LYS A 64 -37.96 -3.06 3.48
CA LYS A 64 -39.01 -2.07 3.59
C LYS A 64 -39.77 -2.30 4.90
N GLY A 65 -39.25 -1.74 5.99
CA GLY A 65 -39.95 -1.61 7.27
C GLY A 65 -41.02 -0.52 7.18
N LYS A 66 -42.28 -0.95 7.27
CA LYS A 66 -43.53 -0.22 7.03
C LYS A 66 -43.98 0.55 8.28
N SER A 67 -44.33 1.85 8.16
CA SER A 67 -45.53 2.52 8.75
C SER A 67 -45.45 4.04 8.54
N SER A 68 -46.28 4.59 7.65
CA SER A 68 -47.49 5.38 7.96
C SER A 68 -47.26 6.89 8.03
N ASN A 69 -47.92 7.60 7.12
CA ASN A 69 -48.11 9.05 7.06
C ASN A 69 -48.03 9.77 8.42
N ALA A 70 -47.03 10.63 8.59
CA ALA A 70 -47.17 11.92 9.27
C ALA A 70 -45.95 12.80 8.97
N SER A 71 -46.22 13.98 8.41
CA SER A 71 -45.43 15.20 8.47
C SER A 71 -44.28 15.20 9.49
N ALA A 72 -43.04 15.13 9.00
CA ALA A 72 -41.88 15.70 9.69
C ALA A 72 -40.81 16.03 8.64
N THR A 73 -40.74 17.32 8.31
CA THR A 73 -39.59 17.98 7.71
C THR A 73 -38.31 17.57 8.44
N LYS A 74 -37.55 16.64 7.88
CA LYS A 74 -36.13 16.49 8.23
C LYS A 74 -35.35 16.85 6.99
N LYS A 75 -34.77 18.05 7.04
CA LYS A 75 -33.93 18.66 6.03
C LYS A 75 -32.99 17.58 5.48
N ILE A 76 -33.25 17.17 4.24
CA ILE A 76 -32.18 16.71 3.38
C ILE A 76 -31.30 17.95 3.29
N ASP A 77 -30.14 17.93 3.93
CA ASP A 77 -29.11 18.90 3.66
C ASP A 77 -28.88 18.79 2.16
N ASN A 78 -29.49 19.73 1.43
CA ASN A 78 -29.32 19.90 0.01
C ASN A 78 -27.92 20.49 -0.11
N VAL A 79 -26.94 19.60 0.03
CA VAL A 79 -25.54 19.92 -0.08
C VAL A 79 -25.36 20.48 -1.48
N ASP A 80 -25.11 21.79 -1.55
CA ASP A 80 -24.80 22.43 -2.80
C ASP A 80 -23.43 21.92 -3.26
N TRP A 81 -23.47 20.92 -4.12
CA TRP A 81 -22.28 20.29 -4.69
C TRP A 81 -21.45 21.29 -5.48
N HIS A 82 -22.07 22.37 -5.99
CA HIS A 82 -21.35 23.42 -6.66
C HIS A 82 -20.53 24.27 -5.67
N GLU A 83 -21.14 24.67 -4.55
CA GLU A 83 -20.43 25.38 -3.48
C GLU A 83 -19.29 24.55 -2.90
N ARG A 84 -19.51 23.24 -2.70
CA ARG A 84 -18.44 22.33 -2.25
C ARG A 84 -17.34 22.12 -3.29
N ALA A 85 -17.68 22.10 -4.58
CA ALA A 85 -16.69 22.00 -5.66
C ALA A 85 -15.82 23.25 -5.70
N VAL A 86 -16.41 24.45 -5.60
CA VAL A 86 -15.66 25.72 -5.58
C VAL A 86 -14.73 25.80 -4.35
N ILE A 87 -15.19 25.37 -3.17
CA ILE A 87 -14.35 25.32 -1.97
C ILE A 87 -13.23 24.28 -2.11
N ALA A 88 -13.50 23.14 -2.76
CA ALA A 88 -12.50 22.12 -3.00
C ALA A 88 -11.45 22.57 -4.03
N GLU A 89 -11.86 23.27 -5.09
CA GLU A 89 -10.96 23.86 -6.11
C GLU A 89 -10.03 24.90 -5.49
N ALA A 90 -10.56 25.81 -4.66
CA ALA A 90 -9.74 26.79 -3.94
C ALA A 90 -8.73 26.14 -2.97
N ARG A 91 -9.13 25.02 -2.34
CA ARG A 91 -8.25 24.26 -1.44
C ARG A 91 -7.21 23.41 -2.20
N LEU A 92 -7.53 22.97 -3.41
CA LEU A 92 -6.57 22.29 -4.28
C LEU A 92 -5.49 23.27 -4.76
N GLU A 93 -5.86 24.49 -5.14
CA GLU A 93 -4.90 25.52 -5.55
C GLU A 93 -3.92 25.86 -4.40
N GLU A 94 -4.41 26.00 -3.17
CA GLU A 94 -3.56 26.23 -1.98
C GLU A 94 -2.61 25.04 -1.71
N LEU A 95 -3.09 23.81 -1.87
CA LEU A 95 -2.28 22.59 -1.69
C LEU A 95 -1.25 22.40 -2.81
N GLU A 96 -1.58 22.79 -4.05
CA GLU A 96 -0.65 22.77 -5.17
C GLU A 96 0.48 23.79 -4.95
N GLU A 97 0.17 24.99 -4.46
CA GLU A 97 1.17 26.00 -4.09
C GLU A 97 2.06 25.50 -2.92
N GLU A 98 1.48 24.85 -1.91
CA GLU A 98 2.25 24.24 -0.81
C GLU A 98 3.17 23.10 -1.29
N ILE A 99 2.69 22.26 -2.22
CA ILE A 99 3.51 21.20 -2.85
C ILE A 99 4.63 21.82 -3.69
N GLU A 100 4.37 22.88 -4.45
CA GLU A 100 5.40 23.56 -5.23
C GLU A 100 6.50 24.14 -4.33
N VAL A 101 6.12 24.78 -3.23
CA VAL A 101 7.05 25.29 -2.20
C VAL A 101 7.82 24.14 -1.52
N LEU A 102 7.17 23.02 -1.21
CA LEU A 102 7.82 21.85 -0.60
C LEU A 102 8.71 21.08 -1.59
N LYS A 103 8.43 21.16 -2.89
CA LYS A 103 9.21 20.54 -3.95
C LYS A 103 10.47 21.35 -4.27
N ASP A 104 10.38 22.68 -4.16
CA ASP A 104 11.51 23.60 -4.24
C ASP A 104 12.29 23.72 -2.92
N ALA A 105 11.71 23.25 -1.81
CA ALA A 105 12.47 23.02 -0.59
C ALA A 105 13.55 21.98 -0.92
N PRO A 106 14.85 22.29 -0.69
CA PRO A 106 15.91 21.34 -0.95
C PRO A 106 15.70 20.16 -0.01
N GLY A 107 15.10 19.09 -0.55
CA GLY A 107 15.00 17.81 0.11
C GLY A 107 16.41 17.36 0.41
N SER A 108 16.87 17.61 1.63
CA SER A 108 18.04 16.94 2.16
C SER A 108 17.73 15.47 2.06
N SER A 109 18.36 14.80 1.09
CA SER A 109 18.41 13.34 1.02
C SER A 109 18.57 12.84 2.46
N PRO A 110 17.73 11.90 2.93
CA PRO A 110 17.85 11.42 4.30
C PRO A 110 19.30 11.02 4.52
N GLU A 111 19.95 11.66 5.50
CA GLU A 111 21.33 11.33 5.83
C GLU A 111 21.36 9.82 6.06
N PRO A 112 22.33 9.10 5.47
CA PRO A 112 22.43 7.68 5.68
C PRO A 112 22.53 7.44 7.19
N MET A 113 21.49 6.83 7.78
CA MET A 113 21.40 6.52 9.21
C MET A 113 22.56 5.64 9.70
N VAL A 114 23.32 5.04 8.78
CA VAL A 114 24.42 4.14 9.05
C VAL A 114 25.63 4.63 8.27
N ASP A 115 26.71 4.90 9.01
CA ASP A 115 28.03 5.13 8.44
C ASP A 115 28.53 3.82 7.79
N VAL A 116 28.48 3.79 6.46
CA VAL A 116 28.88 2.64 5.64
C VAL A 116 30.37 2.33 5.79
N ASP A 117 31.20 3.36 6.03
CA ASP A 117 32.63 3.17 6.23
C ASP A 117 32.91 2.56 7.60
N ALA A 118 32.19 2.99 8.64
CA ALA A 118 32.26 2.35 9.95
C ALA A 118 31.82 0.87 9.89
N LEU A 119 30.76 0.56 9.13
CA LEU A 119 30.31 -0.82 8.94
C LEU A 119 31.36 -1.67 8.19
N ARG A 120 32.01 -1.10 7.17
CA ARG A 120 33.08 -1.76 6.41
C ARG A 120 34.31 -2.05 7.29
N VAL A 121 34.67 -1.13 8.19
CA VAL A 121 35.75 -1.35 9.16
C VAL A 121 35.42 -2.48 10.13
N LEU A 122 34.18 -2.55 10.63
CA LEU A 122 33.74 -3.65 11.51
C LEU A 122 33.76 -5.00 10.80
N LEU A 123 33.33 -5.04 9.54
CA LEU A 123 33.34 -6.26 8.74
C LEU A 123 34.76 -6.79 8.53
N ASN A 124 35.71 -5.92 8.19
CA ASN A 124 37.11 -6.33 8.02
C ASN A 124 37.72 -6.86 9.33
N LYS A 125 37.43 -6.23 10.47
CA LYS A 125 37.89 -6.73 11.77
C LYS A 125 37.37 -8.13 12.09
N ILE A 126 36.14 -8.44 11.69
CA ILE A 126 35.57 -9.79 11.88
C ILE A 126 36.31 -10.79 10.99
N TYR A 127 36.55 -10.45 9.72
CA TYR A 127 37.30 -11.29 8.80
C TYR A 127 38.73 -11.56 9.26
N ASP A 128 39.44 -10.53 9.74
CA ASP A 128 40.79 -10.68 10.25
C ASP A 128 40.80 -11.59 11.49
N ALA A 129 39.89 -11.37 12.44
CA ALA A 129 39.79 -12.18 13.65
C ALA A 129 39.42 -13.65 13.36
N GLU A 130 38.52 -13.89 12.39
CA GLU A 130 38.18 -15.24 11.95
C GLU A 130 39.39 -15.94 11.31
N THR A 131 40.14 -15.21 10.48
CA THR A 131 41.32 -15.76 9.81
C THR A 131 42.41 -16.14 10.82
N ASP A 132 42.68 -15.28 11.79
CA ASP A 132 43.66 -15.54 12.85
C ASP A 132 43.26 -16.76 13.69
N ALA A 133 41.98 -16.86 14.08
CA ALA A 133 41.47 -18.00 14.84
C ALA A 133 41.59 -19.32 14.07
N LEU A 134 41.30 -19.32 12.76
CA LEU A 134 41.47 -20.50 11.90
C LEU A 134 42.94 -20.92 11.78
N CYS A 135 43.87 -19.95 11.71
CA CYS A 135 45.30 -20.24 11.72
C CYS A 135 45.75 -20.87 13.04
N GLU A 136 45.27 -20.39 14.18
CA GLU A 136 45.56 -20.98 15.50
C GLU A 136 45.08 -22.43 15.60
N ILE A 137 43.84 -22.70 15.19
CA ILE A 137 43.28 -24.06 15.18
C ILE A 137 44.11 -24.99 14.28
N SER A 138 44.42 -24.54 13.07
CA SER A 138 45.22 -25.33 12.12
C SER A 138 46.61 -25.67 12.67
N ASN A 139 47.27 -24.69 13.31
CA ASN A 139 48.58 -24.91 13.93
C ASN A 139 48.53 -25.88 15.11
N GLU A 140 47.49 -25.78 15.95
CA GLU A 140 47.27 -26.69 17.07
C GLU A 140 46.99 -28.12 16.60
N GLU A 141 46.16 -28.30 15.58
CA GLU A 141 45.89 -29.61 14.97
C GLU A 141 47.14 -30.22 14.33
N ALA A 142 47.95 -29.41 13.66
CA ALA A 142 49.24 -29.84 13.11
C ALA A 142 50.21 -30.26 14.22
N ALA A 143 50.29 -29.51 15.32
CA ALA A 143 51.13 -29.83 16.47
C ALA A 143 50.70 -31.15 17.14
N GLN A 144 49.41 -31.37 17.33
CA GLN A 144 48.87 -32.63 17.87
C GLN A 144 49.18 -33.82 16.96
N THR A 145 49.05 -33.64 15.64
CA THR A 145 49.38 -34.67 14.65
C THR A 145 50.85 -35.06 14.70
N LEU A 146 51.77 -34.08 14.76
CA LEU A 146 53.20 -34.32 14.88
C LEU A 146 53.56 -35.05 16.18
N LYS A 147 52.93 -34.66 17.30
CA LYS A 147 53.11 -35.34 18.58
C LYS A 147 52.71 -36.81 18.51
N LEU A 148 51.53 -37.11 17.95
CA LEU A 148 51.07 -38.49 17.75
C LEU A 148 51.99 -39.31 16.83
N MET A 149 52.59 -38.69 15.82
CA MET A 149 53.56 -39.36 14.95
C MET A 149 54.87 -39.65 15.69
N SER A 150 55.34 -38.72 16.53
CA SER A 150 56.55 -38.93 17.34
C SER A 150 56.39 -40.05 18.37
N GLU A 151 55.25 -40.11 19.05
CA GLU A 151 54.94 -41.17 20.04
C GLU A 151 54.77 -42.56 19.41
N LYS A 152 54.58 -42.66 18.09
CA LYS A 152 54.51 -43.93 17.35
C LYS A 152 55.85 -44.39 16.78
N LEU A 153 56.87 -43.51 16.79
CA LEU A 153 58.21 -43.79 16.28
C LEU A 153 59.18 -44.22 17.39
N ASP A 154 58.84 -43.97 18.65
CA ASP A 154 59.47 -44.53 19.85
C ASP A 154 58.87 -45.92 20.20
#